data_AF-A0A537Z3G5-F1
#
_entry.id   AF-A0A537Z3G5-F1
#
_cell.length_a   1.000
_cell.length_b   1.000
_cell.length_c   1.000
_cell.angle_alpha   90.00
_cell.angle_beta   90.00
_cell.angle_gamma   90.00
#
_symmetry.space_group_name_H-M   'P 1'
#
loop_
_entity.id
_entity.type
_entity.pdbx_description
1 polymer ?
#
loop_
_entity_poly.entity_id
_entity_poly.type
_entity_poly.pdbx_seq_one_letter_code
_entity_poly.pdbx_strand_id
1 'polypeptide(L)'
;MKVKGDPLGSRPFGGQHDARLYSDHTLTVYDNGASGGSNPPKRPPRAVRYRIDTKKGTAKLIEALGDKAVPSSGWGGSARKLPGGDWVVNWGGTNRMTEFTPSNKPVIAIDFGGDKVGYRSFPIPHGRISAQQLRKGMDAILTTGRGEIAASR
;
A
#
# COMPACT_ATOMS: atom_id res chain seq x y z
N MET A 1 -23.58 -2.85 -4.91
CA MET A 1 -22.67 -3.88 -4.34
C MET A 1 -22.71 -3.79 -2.81
N LYS A 2 -22.75 -4.92 -2.08
CA LYS A 2 -22.82 -4.99 -0.60
C LYS A 2 -21.51 -5.48 0.01
N VAL A 3 -20.98 -4.74 0.99
CA VAL A 3 -19.77 -5.13 1.75
C VAL A 3 -20.17 -6.02 2.93
N LYS A 4 -19.37 -7.05 3.23
CA LYS A 4 -19.61 -8.04 4.29
C LYS A 4 -18.37 -8.25 5.15
N GLY A 5 -18.57 -8.39 6.46
CA GLY A 5 -17.51 -8.73 7.42
C GLY A 5 -16.52 -7.60 7.71
N ASP A 6 -16.69 -6.43 7.09
CA ASP A 6 -15.90 -5.25 7.42
C ASP A 6 -16.55 -4.50 8.59
N PRO A 7 -15.84 -4.24 9.71
CA PRO A 7 -16.38 -3.49 10.84
C PRO A 7 -16.79 -2.05 10.47
N LEU A 8 -16.29 -1.52 9.35
CA LEU A 8 -16.62 -0.18 8.86
C LEU A 8 -17.89 -0.14 7.99
N GLY A 9 -18.54 -1.29 7.80
CA GLY A 9 -19.86 -1.39 7.17
C GLY A 9 -19.86 -1.01 5.69
N SER A 10 -20.83 -0.19 5.27
CA SER A 10 -21.09 0.15 3.87
C SER A 10 -20.08 1.12 3.26
N ARG A 11 -19.27 1.80 4.07
CA ARG A 11 -18.17 2.68 3.65
C ARG A 11 -16.85 2.17 4.21
N PRO A 12 -16.32 1.06 3.64
CA PRO A 12 -15.25 0.30 4.27
C PRO A 12 -13.89 0.99 4.26
N PHE A 13 -13.68 1.99 3.41
CA PHE A 13 -12.43 2.73 3.32
C PHE A 13 -12.67 4.14 2.82
N GLY A 14 -11.68 5.01 2.97
CA GLY A 14 -11.70 6.35 2.39
C GLY A 14 -10.31 6.98 2.33
N GLY A 15 -10.13 7.87 1.36
CA GLY A 15 -8.82 8.44 1.01
C GLY A 15 -7.88 7.39 0.43
N GLN A 16 -8.42 6.30 -0.11
CA GLN A 16 -7.72 5.06 -0.46
C GLN A 16 -6.67 5.21 -1.56
N HIS A 17 -5.66 4.36 -1.52
CA HIS A 17 -4.60 4.25 -2.52
C HIS A 17 -4.31 2.78 -2.87
N ASP A 18 -3.54 2.58 -3.95
CA ASP A 18 -2.98 1.29 -4.36
C ASP A 18 -4.00 0.14 -4.45
N ALA A 19 -5.18 0.44 -4.99
CA ALA A 19 -6.20 -0.56 -5.29
C ALA A 19 -5.70 -1.51 -6.39
N ARG A 20 -5.72 -2.82 -6.13
CA ARG A 20 -5.27 -3.85 -7.08
C ARG A 20 -6.18 -5.05 -7.10
N LEU A 21 -6.74 -5.33 -8.27
CA LEU A 21 -7.53 -6.51 -8.53
C LEU A 21 -6.61 -7.65 -9.00
N TYR A 22 -6.78 -8.82 -8.41
CA TYR A 22 -6.06 -10.04 -8.75
C TYR A 22 -6.98 -11.00 -9.50
N SER A 23 -6.38 -11.94 -10.24
CA SER A 23 -7.11 -12.94 -11.03
C SER A 23 -7.96 -13.90 -10.18
N ASP A 24 -7.67 -14.03 -8.89
CA ASP A 24 -8.45 -14.80 -7.91
C ASP A 24 -9.70 -14.06 -7.39
N HIS A 25 -10.09 -12.98 -8.07
CA HIS A 25 -11.18 -12.08 -7.69
C HIS A 25 -11.03 -11.47 -6.30
N THR A 26 -9.79 -11.27 -5.85
CA THR A 26 -9.52 -10.47 -4.67
C THR A 26 -9.04 -9.07 -5.03
N LEU A 27 -9.42 -8.10 -4.22
CA LEU A 27 -9.04 -6.70 -4.34
C LEU A 27 -8.24 -6.33 -3.09
N THR A 28 -7.00 -5.88 -3.24
CA THR A 28 -6.25 -5.25 -2.16
C THR A 28 -6.37 -3.73 -2.25
N VAL A 29 -6.44 -3.06 -1.11
CA VAL A 29 -6.53 -1.59 -1.03
C VAL A 29 -5.70 -1.12 0.17
N TYR A 30 -4.96 -0.04 -0.01
CA TYR A 30 -4.46 0.75 1.12
C TYR A 30 -5.52 1.78 1.50
N ASP A 31 -5.99 1.72 2.74
CA ASP A 31 -7.09 2.53 3.24
C ASP A 31 -6.54 3.53 4.27
N ASN A 32 -6.41 4.79 3.87
CA ASN A 32 -5.86 5.87 4.69
C ASN A 32 -6.71 6.21 5.92
N GLY A 33 -7.98 5.78 5.98
CA GLY A 33 -8.85 6.08 7.11
C GLY A 33 -9.57 7.42 7.06
N ALA A 34 -9.62 8.06 5.90
CA ALA A 34 -10.47 9.23 5.72
C ALA A 34 -11.95 8.84 5.77
N SER A 35 -12.77 9.67 6.40
CA SER A 35 -14.24 9.52 6.37
C SER A 35 -14.82 10.61 5.48
N GLY A 36 -15.47 10.24 4.38
CA GLY A 36 -16.05 11.21 3.44
C GLY A 36 -15.02 12.11 2.75
N GLY A 37 -13.80 11.62 2.50
CA GLY A 37 -12.73 12.41 1.87
C GLY A 37 -12.06 13.45 2.78
N SER A 38 -12.33 13.40 4.09
CA SER A 38 -11.68 14.29 5.06
C SER A 38 -10.16 14.12 5.10
N ASN A 39 -9.47 15.25 5.17
CA ASN A 39 -8.07 15.37 5.53
C ASN A 39 -7.99 16.33 6.74
N PRO A 40 -7.47 15.92 7.91
CA PRO A 40 -6.78 14.66 8.19
C PRO A 40 -7.72 13.42 8.27
N PRO A 41 -7.17 12.21 8.12
CA PRO A 41 -7.89 10.96 8.38
C PRO A 41 -8.49 10.90 9.79
N LYS A 42 -9.62 10.21 9.95
CA LYS A 42 -10.34 10.11 11.24
C LYS A 42 -10.04 8.84 12.04
N ARG A 43 -9.33 7.89 11.43
CA ARG A 43 -8.94 6.62 12.05
C ARG A 43 -7.58 6.16 11.52
N PRO A 44 -6.90 5.23 12.21
CA PRO A 44 -5.68 4.65 11.70
C PRO A 44 -5.84 4.02 10.31
N PRO A 45 -4.81 4.13 9.46
CA PRO A 45 -4.80 3.47 8.16
C PRO A 45 -4.73 1.96 8.31
N ARG A 46 -5.12 1.25 7.25
CA ARG A 46 -5.03 -0.21 7.18
C ARG A 46 -4.79 -0.68 5.76
N ALA A 47 -4.11 -1.81 5.61
CA ALA A 47 -4.12 -2.58 4.38
C ALA A 47 -5.23 -3.61 4.46
N VAL A 48 -6.04 -3.72 3.41
CA VAL A 48 -7.20 -4.61 3.39
C VAL A 48 -7.26 -5.43 2.11
N ARG A 49 -7.85 -6.61 2.21
CA ARG A 49 -8.17 -7.47 1.07
C ARG A 49 -9.62 -7.89 1.12
N TYR A 50 -10.31 -7.71 0.00
CA TYR A 50 -11.68 -8.17 -0.18
C TYR A 50 -11.73 -9.29 -1.20
N ARG A 51 -12.65 -10.24 -1.02
CA ARG A 51 -13.10 -11.14 -2.08
C ARG A 51 -14.33 -10.58 -2.76
N ILE A 52 -14.29 -10.44 -4.07
CA ILE A 52 -15.38 -9.91 -4.88
C ILE A 52 -16.16 -11.06 -5.48
N ASP A 53 -17.47 -11.07 -5.26
CA ASP A 53 -18.43 -11.91 -5.96
C ASP A 53 -19.27 -11.00 -6.85
N THR A 54 -18.93 -10.96 -8.14
CA THR A 54 -19.58 -10.10 -9.13
C THR A 54 -21.00 -10.55 -9.44
N LYS A 55 -21.30 -11.86 -9.35
CA LYS A 55 -22.65 -12.41 -9.59
C LYS A 55 -23.62 -11.98 -8.50
N LYS A 56 -23.19 -12.04 -7.23
CA LYS A 56 -24.00 -11.62 -6.08
C LYS A 56 -23.87 -10.12 -5.77
N GLY A 57 -22.97 -9.42 -6.47
CA GLY A 57 -22.64 -8.02 -6.19
C GLY A 57 -22.17 -7.81 -4.75
N THR A 58 -21.28 -8.67 -4.23
CA THR A 58 -20.77 -8.55 -2.85
C THR A 58 -19.26 -8.47 -2.76
N ALA A 59 -18.77 -7.79 -1.74
CA ALA A 59 -17.35 -7.75 -1.38
C ALA A 59 -17.19 -8.21 0.09
N LYS A 60 -16.47 -9.29 0.36
CA LYS A 60 -16.22 -9.79 1.72
C LYS A 60 -14.82 -9.41 2.16
N LEU A 61 -14.66 -8.73 3.29
CA LEU A 61 -13.34 -8.52 3.90
C LEU A 61 -12.78 -9.89 4.33
N ILE A 62 -11.56 -10.20 3.88
CA ILE A 62 -10.91 -11.49 4.18
C ILE A 62 -9.57 -11.33 4.88
N GLU A 63 -8.91 -10.18 4.75
CA GLU A 63 -7.69 -9.84 5.49
C GLU A 63 -7.69 -8.34 5.78
N ALA A 64 -7.23 -7.95 6.97
CA ALA A 64 -6.99 -6.57 7.35
C ALA A 64 -5.79 -6.51 8.30
N LEU A 65 -4.91 -5.54 8.07
CA LEU A 65 -3.68 -5.33 8.84
C LEU A 65 -3.44 -3.85 9.06
N GLY A 66 -2.76 -3.55 10.16
CA GLY A 66 -2.52 -2.19 10.66
C GLY A 66 -1.25 -2.17 11.51
N ASP A 67 -0.58 -1.03 11.54
CA ASP A 67 0.56 -0.78 12.42
C ASP A 67 0.16 0.16 13.55
N LYS A 68 0.33 -0.29 14.80
CA LYS A 68 0.02 0.55 15.98
C LYS A 68 0.91 1.78 16.10
N ALA A 69 2.09 1.77 15.48
CA ALA A 69 2.99 2.91 15.40
C ALA A 69 2.50 3.98 14.40
N VAL A 70 1.43 3.71 13.63
CA VAL A 70 0.91 4.60 12.60
C VAL A 70 -0.53 4.98 12.92
N PRO A 71 -0.76 6.02 13.76
CA PRO A 71 -2.09 6.45 14.12
C PRO A 71 -2.81 7.20 12.98
N SER A 72 -2.07 7.70 11.98
CA SER A 72 -2.62 8.46 10.85
C SER A 72 -1.72 8.37 9.61
N SER A 73 -2.33 8.51 8.41
CA SER A 73 -1.64 8.54 7.12
C SER A 73 -2.43 9.42 6.14
N GLY A 74 -1.95 10.64 5.91
CA GLY A 74 -2.73 11.70 5.25
C GLY A 74 -2.87 11.58 3.74
N TRP A 75 -1.91 10.96 3.05
CA TRP A 75 -1.89 10.87 1.58
C TRP A 75 -0.92 9.77 1.12
N GLY A 76 -1.08 9.31 -0.11
CA GLY A 76 -0.25 8.22 -0.64
C GLY A 76 -0.46 6.90 0.12
N GLY A 77 0.56 6.05 0.06
CA GLY A 77 0.60 4.74 0.68
C GLY A 77 0.41 3.61 -0.33
N SER A 78 0.84 2.42 0.07
CA SER A 78 0.75 1.21 -0.76
C SER A 78 0.55 -0.02 0.11
N ALA A 79 -0.20 -1.00 -0.41
CA ALA A 79 -0.49 -2.26 0.25
C ALA A 79 -0.21 -3.41 -0.73
N ARG A 80 0.99 -4.00 -0.64
CA ARG A 80 1.52 -4.94 -1.63
C ARG A 80 1.55 -6.35 -1.04
N LYS A 81 0.67 -7.22 -1.53
CA LYS A 81 0.65 -8.64 -1.19
C LYS A 81 1.79 -9.37 -1.93
N LEU A 82 2.60 -10.13 -1.20
CA LEU A 82 3.69 -10.94 -1.75
C LEU A 82 3.20 -12.37 -2.11
N PRO A 83 3.87 -13.08 -3.03
CA PRO A 83 3.54 -14.47 -3.36
C PRO A 83 3.55 -15.43 -2.16
N GLY A 84 4.42 -15.18 -1.17
CA GLY A 84 4.49 -15.95 0.07
C GLY A 84 3.36 -15.66 1.08
N GLY A 85 2.49 -14.69 0.79
CA GLY A 85 1.41 -14.28 1.67
C GLY A 85 1.74 -13.13 2.61
N ASP A 86 2.99 -12.71 2.70
CA ASP A 86 3.37 -11.51 3.45
C ASP A 86 2.85 -10.23 2.76
N TRP A 87 2.83 -9.14 3.52
CA TRP A 87 2.38 -7.83 3.07
C TRP A 87 3.48 -6.81 3.28
N VAL A 88 3.84 -6.08 2.23
CA VAL A 88 4.68 -4.87 2.35
C VAL A 88 3.78 -3.66 2.27
N VAL A 89 3.77 -2.88 3.36
CA VAL A 89 2.92 -1.69 3.50
C VAL A 89 3.81 -0.47 3.65
N ASN A 90 3.59 0.54 2.81
CA ASN A 90 4.12 1.88 3.02
C ASN A 90 3.00 2.73 3.59
N TRP A 91 3.26 3.32 4.76
CA TRP A 91 2.29 4.14 5.46
C TRP A 91 2.39 5.57 4.92
N GLY A 92 1.64 5.86 3.86
CA GLY A 92 1.80 7.08 3.07
C GLY A 92 1.75 8.37 3.87
N GLY A 93 2.59 9.33 3.50
CA GLY A 93 2.71 10.62 4.20
C GLY A 93 3.32 10.50 5.61
N THR A 94 3.80 9.31 5.98
CA THR A 94 4.61 9.07 7.17
C THR A 94 6.01 8.63 6.74
N ASN A 95 6.94 8.57 7.68
CA ASN A 95 8.29 8.07 7.41
C ASN A 95 8.39 6.54 7.50
N ARG A 96 7.28 5.79 7.54
CA ARG A 96 7.31 4.37 7.90
C ARG A 96 6.88 3.42 6.79
N MET A 97 7.56 2.28 6.73
CA MET A 97 7.15 1.10 5.98
C MET A 97 7.35 -0.16 6.82
N THR A 98 6.43 -1.11 6.70
CA THR A 98 6.46 -2.35 7.48
C THR A 98 6.09 -3.54 6.59
N GLU A 99 6.84 -4.63 6.71
CA GLU A 99 6.44 -5.94 6.21
C GLU A 99 5.75 -6.73 7.32
N PHE A 100 4.64 -7.39 7.00
CA PHE A 100 3.90 -8.23 7.92
C PHE A 100 3.70 -9.62 7.36
N THR A 101 3.71 -10.62 8.22
CA THR A 101 3.15 -11.93 7.91
C THR A 101 1.63 -11.82 7.64
N PRO A 102 0.97 -12.81 7.00
CA PRO A 102 -0.48 -12.81 6.82
C PRO A 102 -1.29 -12.64 8.12
N SER A 103 -0.69 -12.95 9.27
CA SER A 103 -1.30 -12.84 10.59
C SER A 103 -1.11 -11.47 11.27
N ASN A 104 -0.70 -10.45 10.51
CA ASN A 104 -0.41 -9.10 11.01
C ASN A 104 0.71 -9.05 12.08
N LYS A 105 1.73 -9.92 11.93
CA LYS A 105 2.96 -9.86 12.75
C LYS A 105 4.06 -9.16 11.95
N PRO A 106 4.71 -8.10 12.47
CA PRO A 106 5.81 -7.44 11.79
C PRO A 106 6.97 -8.42 11.54
N VAL A 107 7.52 -8.40 10.33
CA VAL A 107 8.75 -9.11 9.94
C VAL A 107 9.91 -8.12 9.91
N ILE A 108 9.72 -7.00 9.23
CA ILE A 108 10.65 -5.87 9.19
C ILE A 108 9.86 -4.56 9.29
N ALA A 109 10.43 -3.58 9.97
CA ALA A 109 9.94 -2.20 9.98
C ALA A 109 11.11 -1.27 9.65
N ILE A 110 10.87 -0.30 8.77
CA ILE A 110 11.85 0.68 8.34
C ILE A 110 11.25 2.07 8.54
N ASP A 111 11.95 2.89 9.30
CA ASP A 111 11.66 4.31 9.46
C ASP A 111 12.69 5.11 8.67
N PHE A 112 12.23 5.97 7.77
CA PHE A 112 13.07 6.87 7.00
C PHE A 112 13.55 8.01 7.91
N GLY A 113 14.86 8.28 7.85
CA GLY A 113 15.48 9.33 8.66
C GLY A 113 15.19 10.75 8.16
N GLY A 114 15.22 11.71 9.08
CA GLY A 114 14.98 13.13 8.82
C GLY A 114 13.50 13.48 8.68
N ASP A 115 13.19 14.43 7.81
CA ASP A 115 11.85 14.93 7.46
C ASP A 115 11.21 14.17 6.27
N LYS A 116 11.85 13.07 5.84
CA LYS A 116 11.43 12.31 4.67
C LYS A 116 10.16 11.52 4.97
N VAL A 117 9.22 11.58 4.03
CA VAL A 117 7.98 10.80 4.05
C VAL A 117 7.89 9.90 2.82
N GLY A 118 7.27 8.74 3.00
CA GLY A 118 7.02 7.79 1.93
C GLY A 118 5.77 8.14 1.13
N TYR A 119 5.88 8.12 -0.20
CA TYR A 119 4.70 8.08 -1.07
C TYR A 119 4.21 6.64 -1.29
N ARG A 120 5.10 5.73 -1.71
CA ARG A 120 4.81 4.29 -1.91
C ARG A 120 6.08 3.46 -1.77
N SER A 121 5.93 2.18 -1.47
CA SER A 121 7.00 1.18 -1.59
C SER A 121 6.57 0.07 -2.55
N PHE A 122 7.48 -0.37 -3.40
CA PHE A 122 7.26 -1.50 -4.31
C PHE A 122 8.26 -2.60 -3.98
N PRO A 123 7.81 -3.72 -3.39
CA PRO A 123 8.70 -4.83 -3.15
C PRO A 123 9.13 -5.45 -4.48
N ILE A 124 10.42 -5.72 -4.61
CA ILE A 124 10.97 -6.48 -5.73
C ILE A 124 11.29 -7.87 -5.21
N PRO A 125 10.54 -8.92 -5.60
CA PRO A 125 10.80 -10.27 -5.14
C PRO A 125 12.22 -10.73 -5.46
N HIS A 126 12.77 -11.57 -4.60
CA HIS A 126 14.10 -12.15 -4.80
C HIS A 126 14.22 -12.82 -6.19
N GLY A 127 15.38 -12.68 -6.82
CA GLY A 127 15.65 -13.23 -8.15
C GLY A 127 15.01 -12.47 -9.33
N ARG A 128 14.20 -11.44 -9.09
CA ARG A 128 13.59 -10.63 -10.18
C ARG A 128 14.56 -9.62 -10.79
N ILE A 129 15.44 -9.05 -9.98
CA ILE A 129 16.51 -8.14 -10.42
C ILE A 129 17.71 -8.33 -9.49
N SER A 130 18.92 -8.34 -10.04
CA SER A 130 20.14 -8.27 -9.24
C SER A 130 20.49 -6.82 -8.89
N ALA A 131 21.24 -6.59 -7.82
CA ALA A 131 21.74 -5.26 -7.49
C ALA A 131 22.58 -4.65 -8.63
N GLN A 132 23.33 -5.49 -9.35
CA GLN A 132 24.11 -5.07 -10.52
C GLN A 132 23.20 -4.61 -11.67
N GLN A 133 22.14 -5.35 -11.97
CA GLN A 133 21.16 -4.97 -12.99
C GLN A 133 20.46 -3.66 -12.63
N LEU A 134 20.09 -3.48 -11.36
CA LEU A 134 19.50 -2.24 -10.88
C LEU A 134 20.45 -1.05 -11.04
N ARG A 135 21.71 -1.17 -10.60
CA ARG A 135 22.73 -0.11 -10.77
C ARG A 135 22.95 0.24 -12.23
N LYS A 136 23.17 -0.77 -13.08
CA LYS A 136 23.33 -0.56 -14.53
C LYS A 136 22.13 0.17 -15.15
N GLY A 137 20.92 -0.14 -14.71
CA GLY A 137 19.70 0.55 -15.14
C GLY A 137 19.66 2.01 -14.68
N MET A 138 20.03 2.28 -13.43
CA MET A 138 20.12 3.66 -12.90
C MET A 138 21.20 4.48 -13.61
N ASP A 139 22.38 3.90 -13.85
CA ASP A 139 23.48 4.55 -14.58
C ASP A 139 23.06 4.87 -16.02
N ALA A 140 22.32 3.98 -16.67
CA ALA A 140 21.75 4.22 -18.00
C ALA A 140 20.74 5.38 -18.01
N ILE A 141 19.92 5.54 -16.96
CA ILE A 141 18.98 6.67 -16.86
C ILE A 141 19.74 8.00 -16.73
N LEU A 142 20.81 8.03 -15.93
CA LEU A 142 21.63 9.23 -15.74
C LEU A 142 22.37 9.62 -17.02
N THR A 143 22.88 8.64 -17.77
CA THR A 143 23.66 8.88 -19.00
C THR A 143 22.79 9.17 -20.22
N THR A 144 21.51 8.82 -20.22
CA THR A 144 20.57 9.08 -21.33
C THR A 144 19.80 10.40 -21.21
N GLY A 145 20.12 11.26 -20.23
CA GLY A 145 19.55 12.60 -20.12
C GLY A 145 18.08 12.67 -19.69
N ARG A 146 17.48 11.57 -19.23
CA ARG A 146 16.09 11.58 -18.71
C ARG A 146 15.92 12.32 -17.37
N GLY A 147 16.98 12.97 -16.87
CA GLY A 147 16.93 13.89 -15.74
C GLY A 147 16.23 15.22 -16.04
N GLU A 148 16.01 15.57 -17.33
CA GLU A 148 15.40 16.84 -17.76
C GLU A 148 13.96 16.70 -18.28
N ILE A 149 13.15 15.79 -17.73
CA ILE A 149 11.69 15.92 -17.91
C ILE A 149 11.20 16.95 -16.88
N ALA A 150 11.46 18.20 -17.23
CA ALA A 150 10.90 19.45 -16.74
C ALA A 150 9.95 19.35 -15.52
N ALA A 151 10.49 19.74 -14.36
CA ALA A 151 9.74 20.63 -13.49
C ALA A 151 9.51 21.94 -14.26
N SER A 152 8.39 22.02 -14.99
CA SER A 152 7.92 23.28 -15.57
C SER A 152 6.43 23.46 -15.28
N ARG A 153 6.18 24.16 -14.18
CA ARG A 153 5.31 25.34 -13.99
C ARG A 153 4.72 25.36 -12.59
#